data_AF-A0A2V9QNY7-F1
#
_entry.id   AF-A0A2V9QNY7-F1
#
_cell.length_a   1.000
_cell.length_b   1.000
_cell.length_c   1.000
_cell.angle_alpha   90.00
_cell.angle_beta   90.00
_cell.angle_gamma   90.00
#
_symmetry.space_group_name_H-M   'P 1'
#
loop_
_entity.id
_entity.type
_entity.pdbx_description
1 polymer ?
#
loop_
_entity_poly.entity_id
_entity_poly.type
_entity_poly.pdbx_seq_one_letter_code
_entity_poly.pdbx_strand_id
1 'polypeptide(L)'
;MKHLCLQLLATVLLTGPPLLAKKFYPDDPLTQEPAPINVDHLQSRELSRYYDLFSHTLGKPGERNTKRHVIRSKAIDTLGDPMDGAWYTKRHYWKPMTNEELIRGPGGNTPPSMDGPWTIVSAKTQGITPGFTMMDSKSRRYYVKFDPLNNPEMATAADMISTRFFHALGYHVWDT
;
A
#
# COMPACT_ATOMS: atom_id res chain seq x y z
N MET A 1 36.84 34.30 35.94
CA MET A 1 35.37 34.21 35.93
C MET A 1 34.77 33.89 34.55
N LYS A 2 35.30 34.38 33.42
CA LYS A 2 34.78 34.08 32.07
C LYS A 2 35.00 32.62 31.61
N HIS A 3 36.08 31.96 32.04
CA HIS A 3 36.38 30.56 31.69
C HIS A 3 35.50 29.54 32.42
N LEU A 4 35.02 29.87 33.63
CA LEU A 4 34.15 28.98 34.42
C LEU A 4 32.73 28.92 33.85
N CYS A 5 32.25 30.04 33.30
CA CYS A 5 30.93 30.12 32.65
C CYS A 5 30.90 29.37 31.30
N LEU A 6 32.02 29.31 30.58
CA LEU A 6 32.11 28.59 29.31
C LEU A 6 32.19 27.07 29.50
N GLN A 7 32.81 26.59 30.59
CA GLN A 7 32.84 25.16 30.92
C GLN A 7 31.50 24.63 31.41
N LEU A 8 30.71 25.44 32.14
CA LEU A 8 29.35 25.07 32.54
C LEU A 8 28.39 24.96 31.34
N LEU A 9 28.56 25.82 30.33
CA LEU A 9 27.72 25.78 29.12
C LEU A 9 28.05 24.56 28.23
N ALA A 10 29.31 24.11 28.22
CA ALA A 10 29.74 22.93 27.47
C ALA A 10 29.32 21.60 28.13
N THR A 11 29.12 21.56 29.46
CA THR A 11 28.69 20.33 30.16
C THR A 11 27.18 20.08 30.03
N VAL A 12 26.36 21.12 29.89
CA VAL A 12 24.90 20.97 29.73
C VAL A 12 24.50 20.40 28.35
N LEU A 13 25.38 20.48 27.34
CA LEU A 13 25.11 19.89 26.01
C LEU A 13 25.35 18.37 25.92
N LEU A 14 25.96 17.74 26.94
CA LEU A 14 26.31 16.30 26.91
C LEU A 14 25.41 15.41 27.77
N THR A 15 24.43 15.98 28.48
CA THR A 15 23.52 15.22 29.38
C THR A 15 22.05 15.32 28.98
N GLY A 16 21.76 15.61 27.71
CA GLY A 16 20.44 15.31 27.17
C GLY A 16 20.36 13.78 27.00
N PRO A 17 19.36 13.07 27.56
CA PRO A 17 19.15 11.68 27.15
C PRO A 17 19.02 11.67 25.63
N PRO A 18 19.61 10.69 24.92
CA PRO A 18 19.29 10.53 23.51
C PRO A 18 17.76 10.47 23.44
N LEU A 19 17.15 11.40 22.70
CA LEU A 19 15.77 11.26 22.27
C LEU A 19 15.76 10.02 21.39
N LEU A 20 15.65 8.84 22.02
CA LEU A 20 15.35 7.60 21.35
C LEU A 20 14.04 7.88 20.65
N ALA A 21 14.12 8.08 19.33
CA ALA A 21 12.94 8.26 18.50
C ALA A 21 11.98 7.13 18.86
N LYS A 22 10.86 7.50 19.48
CA LYS A 22 9.94 6.54 20.05
C LYS A 22 9.28 5.78 18.90
N LYS A 23 9.73 4.54 18.68
CA LYS A 23 9.31 3.72 17.53
C LYS A 23 7.86 3.24 17.67
N PHE A 24 7.44 2.91 18.89
CA PHE A 24 6.11 2.36 19.21
C PHE A 24 5.36 3.28 20.17
N TYR A 25 4.04 3.29 20.10
CA TYR A 25 3.21 4.05 21.02
C TYR A 25 3.30 3.50 22.46
N PRO A 26 3.03 4.31 23.51
CA PRO A 26 3.08 3.81 24.90
C PRO A 26 2.04 2.73 25.23
N ASP A 27 0.97 2.65 24.45
CA ASP A 27 -0.19 1.76 24.59
C ASP A 27 -0.18 0.59 23.58
N ASP A 28 0.96 0.36 22.92
CA ASP A 28 1.19 -0.77 22.02
C ASP A 28 1.19 -2.11 22.82
N PRO A 29 0.67 -3.25 22.30
CA PRO A 29 0.24 -3.53 20.92
C PRO A 29 -1.07 -2.87 20.51
N LEU A 30 -1.01 -2.12 19.41
CA LEU A 30 -2.17 -1.57 18.75
C LEU A 30 -2.76 -2.58 17.77
N THR A 31 -4.08 -2.68 17.73
CA THR A 31 -4.76 -3.53 16.73
C THR A 31 -5.03 -2.80 15.43
N GLN A 32 -5.11 -1.47 15.47
CA GLN A 32 -5.43 -0.59 14.37
C GLN A 32 -4.46 0.60 14.33
N GLU A 33 -4.06 0.99 13.13
CA GLU A 33 -3.27 2.19 12.91
C GLU A 33 -4.03 3.44 13.39
N PRO A 34 -3.36 4.38 14.08
CA PRO A 34 -3.96 5.66 14.42
C PRO A 34 -4.45 6.41 13.17
N ALA A 35 -5.54 7.16 13.32
CA ALA A 35 -6.09 7.95 12.22
C ALA A 35 -5.01 8.89 11.65
N PRO A 36 -4.92 9.03 10.31
CA PRO A 36 -4.01 9.97 9.68
C PRO A 36 -4.23 11.39 10.21
N ILE A 37 -3.13 12.10 10.47
CA ILE A 37 -3.19 13.50 10.86
C ILE A 37 -3.57 14.32 9.63
N ASN A 38 -4.50 15.25 9.80
CA ASN A 38 -4.85 16.17 8.72
C ASN A 38 -3.64 17.04 8.37
N VAL A 39 -3.20 16.93 7.12
CA VAL A 39 -2.21 17.81 6.52
C VAL A 39 -2.97 18.66 5.51
N ASP A 40 -3.37 19.86 5.92
CA ASP A 40 -4.32 20.74 5.22
C ASP A 40 -4.15 20.75 3.68
N HIS A 41 -2.89 20.69 3.21
CA HIS A 41 -2.55 20.59 1.80
C HIS A 41 -1.63 19.39 1.51
N LEU A 42 -2.16 18.40 0.80
CA LEU A 42 -1.37 17.31 0.23
C LEU A 42 -0.73 17.76 -1.08
N GLN A 43 0.60 17.83 -1.14
CA GLN A 43 1.30 18.04 -2.41
C GLN A 43 1.44 16.72 -3.15
N SER A 44 0.81 16.60 -4.32
CA SER A 44 1.08 15.49 -5.22
C SER A 44 2.44 15.69 -5.87
N ARG A 45 3.31 14.68 -5.79
CA ARG A 45 4.61 14.68 -6.44
C ARG A 45 4.73 13.41 -7.27
N GLU A 46 4.89 13.58 -8.57
CA GLU A 46 5.25 12.44 -9.41
C GLU A 46 6.70 12.03 -9.14
N LEU A 47 6.93 10.71 -9.06
CA LEU A 47 8.27 10.14 -8.98
C LEU A 47 8.95 10.27 -10.34
N SER A 48 10.18 10.79 -10.36
CA SER A 48 10.94 10.92 -11.59
C SER A 48 11.58 9.59 -11.95
N ARG A 49 10.99 8.90 -12.94
CA ARG A 49 11.50 7.61 -13.42
C ARG A 49 12.98 7.65 -13.83
N TYR A 50 13.42 8.73 -14.47
CA TYR A 50 14.83 8.87 -14.87
C TYR A 50 15.74 9.07 -13.68
N TYR A 51 15.35 9.93 -12.74
CA TYR A 51 16.13 10.14 -11.53
C TYR A 51 16.25 8.83 -10.75
N ASP A 52 15.12 8.14 -10.51
CA ASP A 52 15.08 6.88 -9.78
C ASP A 52 15.92 5.81 -10.47
N LEU A 53 15.84 5.70 -11.80
CA LEU A 53 16.66 4.79 -12.59
C LEU A 53 18.15 5.06 -12.37
N PHE A 54 18.61 6.28 -12.63
CA PHE A 54 20.03 6.59 -12.48
C PHE A 54 20.50 6.50 -11.02
N SER A 55 19.68 6.93 -10.06
CA SER A 55 20.05 6.88 -8.64
C SER A 55 20.14 5.45 -8.11
N HIS A 56 19.22 4.57 -8.50
CA HIS A 56 19.20 3.17 -8.05
C HIS A 56 20.17 2.29 -8.82
N THR A 57 20.48 2.62 -10.08
CA THR A 57 21.46 1.88 -10.88
C THR A 57 22.89 2.30 -10.57
N LEU A 58 23.18 3.60 -10.43
CA LEU A 58 24.56 4.12 -10.32
C LEU A 58 24.97 4.54 -8.90
N GLY A 59 24.00 4.83 -8.02
CA GLY A 59 24.27 5.41 -6.69
C GLY A 59 24.16 4.38 -5.57
N LYS A 60 22.93 4.18 -5.10
CA LYS A 60 22.63 3.26 -3.99
C LYS A 60 21.62 2.24 -4.48
N PRO A 61 22.08 1.03 -4.90
CA PRO A 61 21.17 -0.09 -5.05
C PRO A 61 20.45 -0.26 -3.71
N GLY A 62 19.11 -0.25 -3.72
CA GLY A 62 18.32 -0.33 -2.49
C GLY A 62 18.72 -1.51 -1.59
N GLU A 63 18.30 -1.47 -0.33
CA GLU A 63 18.59 -2.54 0.64
C GLU A 63 18.20 -3.92 0.10
N ARG A 64 19.05 -4.92 0.34
CA ARG A 64 18.83 -6.29 -0.14
C ARG A 64 18.69 -7.26 1.02
N ASN A 65 17.71 -8.15 0.90
CA ASN A 65 17.64 -9.34 1.73
C ASN A 65 18.87 -10.23 1.43
N THR A 66 19.53 -10.68 2.48
CA THR A 66 20.63 -11.66 2.44
C THR A 66 20.33 -12.79 3.41
N LYS A 67 21.08 -13.90 3.33
CA LYS A 67 20.96 -15.01 4.29
C LYS A 67 21.14 -14.58 5.77
N ARG A 68 21.83 -13.46 6.00
CA ARG A 68 22.14 -12.93 7.35
C ARG A 68 21.30 -11.71 7.73
N HIS A 69 20.60 -11.09 6.78
CA HIS A 69 19.88 -9.84 7.00
C HIS A 69 18.57 -9.85 6.21
N VAL A 70 17.46 -9.86 6.93
CA VAL A 70 16.11 -9.75 6.35
C VAL A 70 15.57 -8.37 6.72
N ILE A 71 15.15 -7.62 5.71
CA ILE A 71 14.49 -6.33 5.85
C ILE A 71 13.12 -6.60 6.48
N ARG A 72 12.95 -6.15 7.72
CA ARG A 72 11.70 -6.31 8.47
C ARG A 72 10.65 -5.32 7.98
N SER A 73 9.38 -5.72 8.04
CA SER A 73 8.27 -4.79 7.87
C SER A 73 8.36 -3.65 8.88
N LYS A 74 7.93 -2.46 8.47
CA LYS A 74 7.93 -1.26 9.31
C LYS A 74 6.57 -0.94 9.91
N ALA A 75 5.49 -1.33 9.26
CA ALA A 75 4.11 -1.14 9.74
C ALA A 75 3.67 -2.37 10.55
N ILE A 76 4.23 -2.50 11.76
CA ILE A 76 3.97 -3.59 12.70
C ILE A 76 3.86 -3.02 14.12
N ASP A 77 3.16 -3.74 14.98
CA ASP A 77 3.15 -3.48 16.42
C ASP A 77 4.41 -4.05 17.13
N THR A 78 4.44 -3.96 18.46
CA THR A 78 5.50 -4.49 19.34
C THR A 78 5.58 -6.01 19.35
N LEU A 79 4.51 -6.71 18.97
CA LEU A 79 4.49 -8.17 18.76
C LEU A 79 5.03 -8.54 17.38
N GLY A 80 5.11 -7.58 16.47
CA GLY A 80 5.53 -7.76 15.10
C GLY A 80 4.39 -8.07 14.15
N ASP A 81 3.15 -7.92 14.61
CA ASP A 81 1.94 -8.18 13.86
C ASP A 81 1.52 -6.96 13.03
N PRO A 82 0.92 -7.16 11.84
CA PRO A 82 0.33 -6.08 11.08
C PRO A 82 -0.95 -5.57 11.77
N MET A 83 -1.14 -4.26 11.72
CA MET A 83 -2.32 -3.57 12.24
C MET A 83 -3.37 -3.37 11.14
N ASP A 84 -4.64 -3.29 11.52
CA ASP A 84 -5.69 -2.81 10.62
C ASP A 84 -5.41 -1.35 10.22
N GLY A 85 -5.51 -1.00 8.94
CA GLY A 85 -5.06 0.29 8.45
C GLY A 85 -5.49 0.61 7.03
N ALA A 86 -4.84 1.60 6.42
CA ALA A 86 -5.23 2.11 5.10
C ALA A 86 -4.93 1.13 3.94
N TRP A 87 -4.07 0.13 4.16
CA TRP A 87 -3.64 -0.84 3.13
C TRP A 87 -3.93 -2.30 3.49
N TYR A 88 -4.22 -2.57 4.76
CA TYR A 88 -4.36 -3.92 5.30
C TYR A 88 -5.51 -4.00 6.30
N THR A 89 -6.15 -5.15 6.37
CA THR A 89 -6.98 -5.55 7.49
C THR A 89 -6.87 -7.05 7.74
N LYS A 90 -6.95 -7.45 9.00
CA LYS A 90 -6.87 -8.84 9.45
C LYS A 90 -8.01 -9.67 8.82
N ARG A 91 -7.67 -10.62 7.94
CA ARG A 91 -8.60 -11.56 7.30
C ARG A 91 -8.20 -13.02 7.55
N HIS A 92 -7.95 -13.81 6.50
CA HIS A 92 -7.92 -15.28 6.55
C HIS A 92 -6.96 -15.88 7.58
N TYR A 93 -5.77 -15.30 7.77
CA TYR A 93 -4.80 -15.78 8.77
C TYR A 93 -5.33 -15.64 10.21
N TRP A 94 -6.03 -14.56 10.51
CA TRP A 94 -6.54 -14.23 11.85
C TRP A 94 -7.91 -14.83 12.11
N LYS A 95 -8.79 -14.77 11.10
CA LYS A 95 -10.13 -15.33 11.10
C LYS A 95 -10.29 -16.12 9.80
N PRO A 96 -10.22 -17.46 9.85
CA PRO A 96 -10.36 -18.30 8.67
C PRO A 96 -11.64 -17.96 7.90
N MET A 97 -11.47 -17.67 6.61
CA MET A 97 -12.55 -17.42 5.68
C MET A 97 -13.10 -18.74 5.14
N THR A 98 -14.41 -18.80 4.84
CA THR A 98 -15.00 -19.98 4.19
C THR A 98 -14.60 -20.07 2.72
N ASN A 99 -14.83 -21.23 2.10
CA ASN A 99 -14.57 -21.41 0.67
C ASN A 99 -15.38 -20.42 -0.18
N GLU A 100 -16.63 -20.15 0.20
CA GLU A 100 -17.49 -19.19 -0.48
C GLU A 100 -16.92 -17.77 -0.40
N GLU A 101 -16.40 -17.37 0.76
CA GLU A 101 -15.75 -16.08 0.94
C GLU A 101 -14.44 -15.97 0.14
N LEU A 102 -13.65 -17.04 0.07
CA LEU A 102 -12.41 -17.10 -0.71
C LEU A 102 -12.68 -17.02 -2.22
N ILE A 103 -13.73 -17.70 -2.71
CA ILE A 103 -14.15 -17.65 -4.12
C ILE A 103 -14.69 -16.26 -4.48
N ARG A 104 -15.47 -15.67 -3.58
CA ARG A 104 -16.03 -14.32 -3.75
C ARG A 104 -14.92 -13.25 -3.77
N GLY A 105 -13.92 -13.35 -2.88
CA GLY A 105 -12.82 -12.39 -2.78
C GLY A 105 -13.29 -11.00 -2.33
N PRO A 106 -12.69 -9.91 -2.83
CA PRO A 106 -13.13 -8.55 -2.50
C PRO A 106 -14.44 -8.14 -3.18
N GLY A 107 -14.90 -8.92 -4.17
CA GLY A 107 -15.86 -8.48 -5.16
C GLY A 107 -17.25 -9.10 -5.07
N GLY A 108 -18.02 -8.88 -6.16
CA GLY A 108 -19.30 -9.54 -6.44
C GLY A 108 -20.55 -8.80 -5.99
N ASN A 109 -20.40 -7.67 -5.28
CA ASN A 109 -21.54 -6.89 -4.79
C ASN A 109 -21.96 -5.77 -5.74
N THR A 110 -21.08 -5.37 -6.67
CA THR A 110 -21.29 -4.19 -7.51
C THR A 110 -20.99 -4.40 -9.00
N PRO A 111 -21.56 -5.43 -9.67
CA PRO A 111 -21.39 -5.60 -11.10
C PRO A 111 -21.94 -4.39 -11.89
N PRO A 112 -21.40 -4.07 -13.08
CA PRO A 112 -21.95 -3.05 -13.97
C PRO A 112 -23.45 -3.28 -14.20
N SER A 113 -24.26 -2.21 -14.17
CA SER A 113 -25.69 -2.35 -14.43
C SER A 113 -25.93 -2.73 -15.89
N MET A 114 -26.84 -3.67 -16.11
CA MET A 114 -27.34 -4.08 -17.43
C MET A 114 -28.63 -3.36 -17.83
N ASP A 115 -29.12 -2.44 -16.99
CA ASP A 115 -30.41 -1.75 -17.16
C ASP A 115 -30.38 -0.67 -18.26
N GLY A 116 -29.21 -0.41 -18.84
CA GLY A 116 -29.01 0.59 -19.88
C GLY A 116 -27.63 0.45 -20.54
N PRO A 117 -27.36 1.25 -21.59
CA PRO A 117 -26.12 1.19 -22.32
C PRO A 117 -24.92 1.62 -21.46
N TRP A 118 -23.77 1.01 -21.70
CA TRP A 118 -22.51 1.46 -21.15
C TRP A 118 -21.90 2.56 -22.01
N THR A 119 -21.39 3.61 -21.36
CA THR A 119 -20.74 4.73 -22.05
C THR A 119 -19.23 4.65 -21.86
N ILE A 120 -18.46 4.60 -22.95
CA ILE A 120 -17.00 4.68 -22.90
C ILE A 120 -16.60 6.13 -22.67
N VAL A 121 -15.85 6.40 -21.60
CA VAL A 121 -15.49 7.77 -21.18
C VAL A 121 -14.02 8.11 -21.40
N SER A 122 -13.13 7.11 -21.47
CA SER A 122 -11.71 7.33 -21.78
C SER A 122 -11.01 6.05 -22.22
N ALA A 123 -10.00 6.18 -23.08
CA ALA A 123 -9.05 5.10 -23.32
C ALA A 123 -8.13 4.92 -22.09
N LYS A 124 -7.69 3.68 -21.83
CA LYS A 124 -6.68 3.41 -20.81
C LYS A 124 -5.30 3.78 -21.37
N THR A 125 -4.77 4.92 -20.95
CA THR A 125 -3.50 5.47 -21.46
C THR A 125 -2.27 5.01 -20.68
N GLN A 126 -2.45 4.35 -19.54
CA GLN A 126 -1.37 3.91 -18.66
C GLN A 126 -1.27 2.37 -18.60
N GLY A 127 -0.04 1.86 -18.54
CA GLY A 127 0.28 0.43 -18.59
C GLY A 127 0.25 -0.15 -20.01
N ILE A 128 0.48 -1.45 -20.13
CA ILE A 128 0.67 -2.14 -21.42
C ILE A 128 -0.63 -2.78 -21.93
N THR A 129 -1.49 -3.25 -21.01
CA THR A 129 -2.73 -3.95 -21.36
C THR A 129 -3.75 -3.01 -22.01
N PRO A 130 -4.28 -3.34 -23.21
CA PRO A 130 -5.36 -2.60 -23.84
C PRO A 130 -6.60 -2.55 -22.95
N GLY A 131 -7.33 -1.43 -23.01
CA GLY A 131 -8.52 -1.25 -22.21
C GLY A 131 -9.14 0.12 -22.33
N PHE A 132 -10.28 0.28 -21.68
CA PHE A 132 -10.98 1.56 -21.58
C PHE A 132 -11.65 1.71 -20.23
N THR A 133 -12.04 2.94 -19.92
CA THR A 133 -12.90 3.24 -18.78
C THR A 133 -14.32 3.44 -19.29
N MET A 134 -15.29 2.84 -18.61
CA MET A 134 -16.71 3.00 -18.92
C MET A 134 -17.50 3.49 -17.71
N MET A 135 -18.67 4.07 -17.98
CA MET A 135 -19.72 4.35 -17.00
C MET A 135 -20.96 3.52 -17.31
N ASP A 136 -21.58 2.95 -16.26
CA ASP A 136 -22.88 2.29 -16.37
C ASP A 136 -24.05 3.28 -16.18
N SER A 137 -25.28 2.79 -16.31
CA SER A 137 -26.51 3.57 -16.12
C SER A 137 -26.69 4.13 -14.70
N LYS A 138 -25.97 3.59 -13.71
CA LYS A 138 -25.98 4.04 -12.31
C LYS A 138 -24.82 5.00 -12.00
N SER A 139 -24.17 5.54 -13.04
CA SER A 139 -23.02 6.44 -12.92
C SER A 139 -21.81 5.84 -12.19
N ARG A 140 -21.69 4.51 -12.19
CA ARG A 140 -20.51 3.81 -11.63
C ARG A 140 -19.44 3.66 -12.71
N ARG A 141 -18.19 3.90 -12.31
CA ARG A 141 -17.02 3.87 -13.20
C ARG A 141 -16.32 2.51 -13.11
N TYR A 142 -16.03 1.91 -14.27
CA TYR A 142 -15.34 0.64 -14.38
C TYR A 142 -14.13 0.75 -15.30
N TYR A 143 -13.09 -0.03 -15.00
CA TYR A 143 -11.90 -0.18 -15.84
C TYR A 143 -11.95 -1.53 -16.52
N VAL A 144 -12.09 -1.54 -17.84
CA VAL A 144 -12.15 -2.75 -18.64
C VAL A 144 -10.77 -3.00 -19.23
N LYS A 145 -10.24 -4.21 -19.00
CA LYS A 145 -8.97 -4.68 -19.56
C LYS A 145 -9.24 -5.89 -20.44
N PHE A 146 -8.50 -6.02 -21.54
CA PHE A 146 -8.59 -7.17 -22.42
C PHE A 146 -7.27 -7.94 -22.45
N ASP A 147 -7.38 -9.25 -22.60
CA ASP A 147 -6.24 -10.07 -22.95
C ASP A 147 -5.91 -9.94 -24.45
N PRO A 148 -4.66 -10.20 -24.83
CA PRO A 148 -4.30 -10.41 -26.21
C PRO A 148 -5.11 -11.56 -26.83
N LEU A 149 -5.53 -11.43 -28.09
CA LEU A 149 -6.33 -12.43 -28.79
C LEU A 149 -5.64 -13.81 -28.87
N ASN A 150 -4.31 -13.84 -28.94
CA ASN A 150 -3.50 -15.05 -28.99
C ASN A 150 -3.28 -15.69 -27.61
N ASN A 151 -3.63 -15.00 -26.52
CA ASN A 151 -3.40 -15.42 -25.14
C ASN A 151 -4.61 -15.09 -24.26
N PRO A 152 -5.78 -15.71 -24.52
CA PRO A 152 -6.97 -15.49 -23.70
C PRO A 152 -6.71 -15.86 -22.24
N GLU A 153 -7.34 -15.13 -21.33
CA GLU A 153 -7.27 -15.32 -19.86
C GLU A 153 -5.89 -15.05 -19.23
N MET A 154 -4.87 -14.71 -20.02
CA MET A 154 -3.50 -14.58 -19.50
C MET A 154 -3.37 -13.52 -18.40
N ALA A 155 -3.78 -12.28 -18.66
CA ALA A 155 -3.72 -11.20 -17.68
C ALA A 155 -5.01 -11.11 -16.86
N THR A 156 -6.18 -11.37 -17.46
CA THR A 156 -7.45 -11.28 -16.72
C THR A 156 -7.58 -12.37 -15.65
N ALA A 157 -7.23 -13.64 -15.92
CA ALA A 157 -7.27 -14.67 -14.88
C ALA A 157 -6.21 -14.43 -13.82
N ALA A 158 -5.02 -13.95 -14.20
CA ALA A 158 -3.99 -13.57 -13.24
C ALA A 158 -4.48 -12.46 -12.29
N ASP A 159 -5.19 -11.44 -12.80
CA ASP A 159 -5.79 -10.36 -12.00
C ASP A 159 -6.85 -10.92 -11.03
N MET A 160 -7.75 -11.78 -11.53
CA MET A 160 -8.81 -12.41 -10.75
C MET A 160 -8.27 -13.30 -9.63
N ILE A 161 -7.27 -14.13 -9.93
CA ILE A 161 -6.67 -15.06 -8.98
C ILE A 161 -5.85 -14.30 -7.94
N SER A 162 -4.96 -13.39 -8.38
CA SER A 162 -4.08 -12.65 -7.49
C SER A 162 -4.89 -11.79 -6.52
N THR A 163 -5.91 -11.09 -7.02
CA THR A 163 -6.76 -10.22 -6.20
C THR A 163 -7.44 -10.99 -5.06
N ARG A 164 -7.89 -12.22 -5.30
CA ARG A 164 -8.47 -13.09 -4.26
C ARG A 164 -7.45 -13.49 -3.20
N PHE A 165 -6.23 -13.87 -3.62
CA PHE A 165 -5.15 -14.16 -2.67
C PHE A 165 -4.76 -12.95 -1.84
N PHE A 166 -4.54 -11.79 -2.46
CA PHE A 166 -4.20 -10.55 -1.73
C PHE A 166 -5.32 -10.12 -0.79
N HIS A 167 -6.58 -10.27 -1.20
CA HIS A 167 -7.72 -10.06 -0.31
C HIS A 167 -7.68 -10.99 0.89
N ALA A 168 -7.55 -12.31 0.68
CA ALA A 168 -7.48 -13.29 1.77
C ALA A 168 -6.31 -13.03 2.72
N LEU A 169 -5.14 -12.63 2.19
CA LEU A 169 -3.97 -12.26 2.97
C LEU A 169 -4.18 -11.01 3.84
N GLY A 170 -5.16 -10.17 3.50
CA GLY A 170 -5.57 -9.00 4.28
C GLY A 170 -5.39 -7.66 3.57
N TYR A 171 -4.84 -7.61 2.36
CA TYR A 171 -4.65 -6.35 1.65
C TYR A 171 -5.98 -5.76 1.17
N HIS A 172 -6.11 -4.43 1.22
CA HIS A 172 -7.19 -3.75 0.53
C HIS A 172 -6.88 -3.74 -0.98
N VAL A 173 -7.77 -4.36 -1.75
CA VAL A 173 -7.67 -4.55 -3.19
C VAL A 173 -8.98 -4.13 -3.85
N TRP A 174 -8.94 -3.82 -5.14
CA TRP A 174 -10.11 -3.44 -5.91
C TRP A 174 -11.06 -4.62 -6.12
N ASP A 175 -12.34 -4.32 -6.34
CA ASP A 175 -13.30 -5.29 -6.87
C ASP A 175 -12.91 -5.63 -8.32
N THR A 176 -12.79 -6.93 -8.63
CA THR A 176 -12.38 -7.50 -9.92
C THR A 176 -13.35 -8.55 -10.37
#